data_AF-A0A9X3ERD9-F1
#
_entry.id   AF-A0A9X3ERD9-F1
#
_cell.length_a   1.000
_cell.length_b   1.000
_cell.length_c   1.000
_cell.angle_alpha   90.00
_cell.angle_beta   90.00
_cell.angle_gamma   90.00
#
_symmetry.space_group_name_H-M   'P 1'
#
loop_
_entity.id
_entity.type
_entity.pdbx_description
1 polymer ?
#
loop_
_entity_poly.entity_id
_entity_poly.type
_entity_poly.pdbx_seq_one_letter_code
_entity_poly.pdbx_strand_id
1 'polypeptide(L)'
;MAATDCASPALEVPTAVRSLEALARENAVEGCVRETFGALVARYQASVAADEPLRRLFAAIAEDELDHAALAWDVATWLNGQLDEAARARAGGRGRRAGAPHGRAGDHGARRRSLAPVRRAEPGDRNRDVRALQGVAVGGVMRSALG
;
A
#
# COMPACT_ATOMS: atom_id res chain seq x y z
N MET A 1 49.19 2.46 3.83
CA MET A 1 47.83 2.48 3.25
C MET A 1 46.95 3.29 4.20
N ALA A 2 46.55 4.50 3.82
CA ALA A 2 45.64 5.31 4.63
C ALA A 2 44.22 4.78 4.44
N ALA A 3 43.52 4.51 5.56
CA ALA A 3 42.10 4.23 5.54
C ALA A 3 41.36 5.51 5.14
N THR A 4 40.63 5.46 4.03
CA THR A 4 39.68 6.52 3.67
C THR A 4 38.62 6.56 4.75
N ASP A 5 38.61 7.66 5.51
CA ASP A 5 37.55 8.00 6.44
C ASP A 5 36.23 8.08 5.64
N CYS A 6 35.35 7.10 5.82
CA CYS A 6 34.06 7.03 5.17
C CYS A 6 33.08 7.92 5.94
N ALA A 7 33.35 9.23 5.95
CA ALA A 7 32.42 10.21 6.49
C ALA A 7 31.13 10.13 5.67
N SER A 8 30.06 9.63 6.30
CA SER A 8 28.74 9.61 5.66
C SER A 8 28.31 11.06 5.37
N PRO A 9 27.77 11.36 4.17
CA PRO A 9 27.37 12.72 3.86
C PRO A 9 26.30 13.16 4.87
N ALA A 10 26.46 14.38 5.38
CA ALA A 10 25.46 14.98 6.24
C ALA A 10 24.15 15.10 5.46
N LEU A 11 23.15 14.32 5.87
CA LEU A 11 21.80 14.41 5.31
C LEU A 11 21.12 15.64 5.90
N GLU A 12 20.79 16.61 5.06
CA GLU A 12 19.93 17.72 5.46
C GLU A 12 18.48 17.20 5.50
N VAL A 13 17.93 17.04 6.71
CA VAL A 13 16.57 16.54 6.90
C VAL A 13 15.64 17.72 7.09
N PRO A 14 14.60 17.90 6.26
CA PRO A 14 13.60 18.94 6.47
C PRO A 14 12.97 18.78 7.86
N THR A 15 13.08 19.83 8.70
CA THR A 15 12.57 19.82 10.08
C THR A 15 11.14 20.36 10.19
N ALA A 16 10.58 20.90 9.12
CA ALA A 16 9.23 21.44 9.11
C ALA A 16 8.20 20.32 9.24
N VAL A 17 7.37 20.39 10.28
CA VAL A 17 6.25 19.45 10.48
C VAL A 17 5.18 19.75 9.43
N ARG A 18 4.86 18.75 8.60
CA ARG A 18 3.78 18.82 7.60
C ARG A 18 2.43 19.02 8.29
N SER A 19 1.54 19.78 7.66
CA SER A 19 0.16 19.90 8.14
C SER A 19 -0.61 18.60 7.96
N LEU A 20 -1.65 18.38 8.78
CA LEU A 20 -2.53 17.21 8.65
C LEU A 20 -3.19 17.14 7.27
N GLU A 21 -3.52 18.29 6.67
CA GLU A 21 -4.08 18.34 5.31
C GLU A 21 -3.06 17.87 4.26
N ALA A 22 -1.79 18.29 4.38
CA ALA A 22 -0.74 17.83 3.48
C ALA A 22 -0.51 16.32 3.62
N LEU A 23 -0.48 15.82 4.85
CA LEU A 23 -0.38 14.38 5.14
C LEU A 23 -1.56 13.59 4.58
N ALA A 24 -2.79 14.12 4.69
CA ALA A 24 -3.98 13.47 4.15
C ALA A 24 -3.95 13.38 2.63
N ARG A 25 -3.52 14.45 1.94
CA ARG A 25 -3.37 14.45 0.49
C ARG A 25 -2.32 13.45 0.03
N GLU A 26 -1.15 13.43 0.68
CA GLU A 26 -0.07 12.51 0.33
C GLU A 26 -0.47 11.06 0.61
N ASN A 27 -1.08 10.77 1.76
CA ASN A 27 -1.57 9.44 2.08
C ASN A 27 -2.64 8.97 1.08
N ALA A 28 -3.52 9.86 0.61
CA ALA A 28 -4.54 9.51 -0.37
C ALA A 28 -3.92 9.08 -1.71
N VAL A 29 -2.89 9.78 -2.19
CA VAL A 29 -2.26 9.46 -3.49
C VAL A 29 -1.30 8.28 -3.35
N GLU A 30 -0.35 8.37 -2.42
CA GLU A 30 0.75 7.42 -2.30
C GLU A 30 0.31 6.16 -1.55
N GLY A 31 -0.36 6.30 -0.41
CA GLY A 31 -0.78 5.16 0.40
C GLY A 31 -2.01 4.47 -0.18
N CYS A 32 -3.11 5.21 -0.35
CA CYS A 32 -4.36 4.60 -0.75
C CYS A 32 -4.35 4.19 -2.22
N VAL A 33 -4.02 5.12 -3.13
CA VAL A 33 -4.12 4.86 -4.58
C VAL A 33 -2.94 4.05 -5.09
N ARG A 34 -1.69 4.49 -4.84
CA ARG A 34 -0.51 3.83 -5.41
C ARG A 34 -0.31 2.43 -4.86
N GLU A 35 -0.48 2.18 -3.56
CA GLU A 35 -0.31 0.81 -3.03
C GLU A 35 -1.44 -0.12 -3.49
N THR A 36 -2.70 0.33 -3.52
CA THR A 36 -3.82 -0.50 -4.06
C THR A 36 -3.60 -0.84 -5.54
N PHE A 37 -3.13 0.13 -6.33
CA PHE A 37 -2.83 -0.09 -7.74
C PHE A 37 -1.61 -0.99 -7.93
N GLY A 38 -0.55 -0.78 -7.13
CA GLY A 38 0.65 -1.60 -7.09
C GLY A 38 0.33 -3.06 -6.78
N ALA A 39 -0.51 -3.30 -5.79
CA ALA A 39 -1.03 -4.63 -5.47
C ALA A 39 -1.74 -5.27 -6.68
N LEU A 40 -2.63 -4.54 -7.36
CA LEU A 40 -3.33 -5.04 -8.54
C LEU A 40 -2.37 -5.41 -9.68
N VAL A 41 -1.41 -4.52 -9.97
CA VAL A 41 -0.39 -4.76 -11.00
C VAL A 41 0.46 -5.97 -10.63
N ALA A 42 0.96 -6.06 -9.39
CA ALA A 42 1.76 -7.17 -8.94
C ALA A 42 0.98 -8.50 -9.02
N ARG A 43 -0.31 -8.53 -8.61
CA ARG A 43 -1.15 -9.73 -8.78
C ARG A 43 -1.32 -10.12 -10.25
N TYR A 44 -1.52 -9.15 -11.14
CA TYR A 44 -1.61 -9.41 -12.57
C TYR A 44 -0.29 -10.00 -13.09
N GLN A 45 0.85 -9.39 -12.74
CA GLN A 45 2.16 -9.89 -13.14
C GLN A 45 2.44 -11.31 -12.61
N ALA A 46 2.04 -11.62 -11.38
CA ALA A 46 2.13 -12.97 -10.83
C ALA A 46 1.31 -14.01 -11.62
N SER A 47 0.21 -13.57 -12.25
CA SER A 47 -0.67 -14.43 -13.04
C SER A 47 -0.16 -14.72 -14.45
N VAL A 48 0.60 -13.78 -15.05
CA VAL A 48 1.05 -13.87 -16.44
C VAL A 48 2.55 -14.18 -16.58
N ALA A 49 3.35 -14.07 -15.51
CA ALA A 49 4.77 -14.35 -15.57
C ALA A 49 5.06 -15.81 -15.95
N ALA A 50 5.97 -16.01 -16.91
CA ALA A 50 6.38 -17.33 -17.39
C ALA A 50 7.26 -18.07 -16.36
N ASP A 51 8.15 -17.34 -15.70
CA ASP A 51 9.11 -17.92 -14.76
C ASP A 51 8.52 -18.05 -13.36
N GLU A 52 8.62 -19.26 -12.82
CA GLU A 52 8.14 -19.60 -11.49
C GLU A 52 8.73 -18.70 -10.37
N PRO A 53 10.03 -18.33 -10.37
CA PRO A 53 10.56 -17.36 -9.41
C PRO A 53 9.90 -15.98 -9.49
N LEU A 54 9.62 -15.47 -10.70
CA LEU A 54 8.97 -14.17 -10.89
C LEU A 54 7.52 -14.19 -10.42
N ARG A 55 6.79 -15.28 -10.70
CA ARG A 55 5.43 -15.46 -10.17
C ARG A 55 5.38 -15.34 -8.66
N ARG A 56 6.31 -15.99 -7.94
CA ARG A 56 6.40 -15.92 -6.48
C ARG A 56 6.80 -14.54 -5.98
N LEU A 57 7.75 -13.89 -6.65
CA LEU A 57 8.17 -12.53 -6.30
C LEU A 57 6.99 -11.55 -6.40
N PHE A 58 6.28 -11.56 -7.53
CA PHE A 58 5.13 -10.67 -7.71
C PHE A 58 3.96 -10.99 -6.78
N ALA A 59 3.77 -12.26 -6.42
CA ALA A 59 2.78 -12.63 -5.40
C ALA A 59 3.13 -12.05 -4.02
N ALA A 60 4.40 -12.12 -3.61
CA ALA A 60 4.86 -11.52 -2.35
C ALA A 60 4.74 -9.99 -2.35
N ILE A 61 5.15 -9.32 -3.43
CA ILE A 61 4.97 -7.87 -3.59
C ILE A 61 3.48 -7.51 -3.49
N ALA A 62 2.60 -8.28 -4.13
CA ALA A 62 1.17 -8.01 -4.05
C ALA A 62 0.61 -8.13 -2.63
N GLU A 63 1.10 -9.06 -1.81
CA GLU A 63 0.71 -9.19 -0.41
C GLU A 63 1.20 -7.99 0.41
N ASP A 64 2.46 -7.60 0.26
CA ASP A 64 3.03 -6.44 0.96
C ASP A 64 2.26 -5.14 0.61
N GLU A 65 1.97 -4.91 -0.67
CA GLU A 65 1.25 -3.69 -1.09
C GLU A 65 -0.23 -3.70 -0.68
N LEU A 66 -0.86 -4.88 -0.50
CA LEU A 66 -2.20 -4.95 0.07
C LEU A 66 -2.19 -4.57 1.56
N ASP A 67 -1.18 -5.02 2.32
CA ASP A 67 -1.01 -4.64 3.72
C ASP A 67 -0.71 -3.14 3.85
N HIS A 68 0.13 -2.58 2.98
CA HIS A 68 0.38 -1.14 2.91
C HIS A 68 -0.89 -0.35 2.57
N ALA A 69 -1.66 -0.80 1.57
CA ALA A 69 -2.91 -0.17 1.19
C ALA A 69 -3.91 -0.19 2.36
N ALA A 70 -4.06 -1.32 3.06
CA ALA A 70 -4.95 -1.44 4.21
C ALA A 70 -4.59 -0.43 5.30
N LEU A 71 -3.30 -0.34 5.66
CA LEU A 71 -2.81 0.65 6.61
C LEU A 71 -3.10 2.09 6.13
N ALA A 72 -2.87 2.39 4.86
CA ALA A 72 -3.13 3.72 4.31
C ALA A 72 -4.61 4.11 4.38
N TRP A 73 -5.53 3.15 4.18
CA TRP A 73 -6.97 3.38 4.33
C TRP A 73 -7.38 3.63 5.79
N ASP A 74 -6.76 2.94 6.75
CA ASP A 74 -6.95 3.20 8.19
C ASP A 74 -6.45 4.61 8.57
N VAL A 75 -5.27 4.99 8.08
CA VAL A 75 -4.70 6.34 8.27
C VAL A 75 -5.59 7.41 7.64
N ALA A 76 -6.11 7.17 6.43
CA ALA A 76 -7.05 8.08 5.78
C ALA A 76 -8.33 8.26 6.61
N THR A 77 -8.85 7.17 7.20
CA THR A 77 -10.03 7.23 8.09
C THR A 77 -9.74 8.09 9.32
N TRP A 78 -8.59 7.90 9.95
CA TRP A 78 -8.17 8.71 11.09
C TRP A 78 -7.99 10.19 10.73
N LEU A 79 -7.26 10.51 9.65
CA LEU A 79 -6.99 11.87 9.18
C LEU A 79 -8.29 12.61 8.83
N ASN A 80 -9.23 11.94 8.15
CA ASN A 80 -10.54 12.52 7.86
C ASN A 80 -11.29 12.89 9.15
N GLY A 81 -11.16 12.10 10.22
CA GLY A 81 -11.71 12.43 11.53
C GLY A 81 -11.12 13.70 12.16
N GLN A 82 -9.91 14.11 11.78
CA GLN A 82 -9.23 15.30 12.31
C GLN A 82 -9.48 16.56 11.48
N LEU A 83 -9.84 16.41 10.20
CA LEU A 83 -10.01 17.52 9.26
C LEU A 83 -11.46 18.02 9.22
N ASP A 84 -11.63 19.33 9.00
CA ASP A 84 -12.93 19.89 8.63
C ASP A 84 -13.31 19.51 7.18
N GLU A 85 -14.56 19.77 6.82
CA GLU A 85 -15.08 19.36 5.51
C GLU A 85 -14.34 20.03 4.33
N ALA A 86 -13.92 21.28 4.48
CA ALA A 86 -13.21 22.00 3.43
C ALA A 86 -11.80 21.42 3.23
N ALA A 87 -11.11 21.08 4.30
CA ALA A 87 -9.80 20.44 4.27
C ALA A 87 -9.87 19.01 3.72
N ARG A 88 -10.90 18.23 4.08
CA ARG A 88 -11.14 16.90 3.47
C ARG A 88 -11.33 16.99 1.96
N ALA A 89 -12.13 17.95 1.51
CA ALA A 89 -12.38 18.16 0.09
C ALA A 89 -11.10 18.49 -0.68
N ARG A 90 -10.24 19.36 -0.11
CA ARG A 90 -8.93 19.69 -0.69
C ARG A 90 -7.94 18.53 -0.67
N ALA A 91 -7.99 17.68 0.36
CA ALA A 91 -7.18 16.47 0.44
C ALA A 91 -7.64 15.34 -0.50
N GLY A 92 -8.77 15.51 -1.21
CA GLY A 92 -9.33 14.49 -2.11
C GLY A 92 -10.20 13.44 -1.39
N GLY A 93 -10.49 13.64 -0.10
CA GLY A 93 -11.31 12.74 0.70
C GLY A 93 -12.80 12.87 0.36
N ARG A 94 -13.29 12.12 -0.63
CA ARG A 94 -14.73 11.82 -0.72
C ARG A 94 -15.00 10.64 0.20
N GLY A 95 -15.34 10.93 1.46
CA GLY A 95 -15.53 9.94 2.51
C GLY A 95 -16.46 8.80 2.10
N ARG A 96 -15.89 7.63 1.82
CA ARG A 96 -16.61 6.37 1.98
C ARG A 96 -16.34 5.90 3.40
N ARG A 97 -17.39 5.83 4.22
CA ARG A 97 -17.34 5.10 5.50
C ARG A 97 -17.08 3.64 5.17
N ALA A 98 -15.84 3.18 5.23
CA ALA A 98 -15.55 1.76 5.37
C ALA A 98 -15.78 1.41 6.84
N GLY A 99 -16.94 0.84 7.13
CA GLY A 99 -17.23 0.27 8.44
C GLY A 99 -16.61 -1.11 8.57
N ALA A 100 -15.62 -1.25 9.44
CA ALA A 100 -15.48 -2.29 10.48
C ALA A 100 -14.05 -2.23 11.06
N PRO A 101 -13.86 -2.25 12.39
CA PRO A 101 -12.54 -2.26 12.99
C PRO A 101 -11.83 -3.58 12.65
N HIS A 102 -10.75 -3.52 11.88
CA HIS A 102 -9.84 -4.66 11.75
C HIS A 102 -8.90 -4.64 12.95
N GLY A 103 -9.06 -5.66 13.79
CA GLY A 103 -8.38 -5.81 15.06
C GLY A 103 -6.88 -6.02 14.90
N ARG A 104 -6.17 -5.40 15.86
CA ARG A 104 -4.76 -5.61 16.23
C ARG A 104 -3.75 -5.26 15.14
N ALA A 105 -3.19 -4.06 15.28
CA ALA A 105 -1.82 -3.75 14.92
C ALA A 105 -0.89 -4.88 15.39
N GLY A 106 -0.54 -5.78 14.47
CA GLY A 106 0.49 -6.77 14.67
C GLY A 106 1.82 -6.13 14.34
N ASP A 107 2.59 -5.81 15.38
CA ASP A 107 4.05 -5.68 15.39
C ASP A 107 4.73 -5.74 14.00
N HIS A 108 4.83 -4.58 13.34
CA HIS A 108 5.57 -4.39 12.10
C HIS A 108 7.11 -4.38 12.30
N GLY A 109 7.60 -4.79 13.48
CA GLY A 109 9.03 -4.84 13.81
C GLY A 109 9.67 -6.24 13.79
N ALA A 110 8.92 -7.33 13.90
CA ALA A 110 9.48 -8.64 14.27
C ALA A 110 9.48 -9.73 13.17
N ARG A 111 9.40 -9.39 11.87
CA ARG A 111 9.44 -10.40 10.79
C ARG A 111 10.67 -10.28 9.88
N ARG A 112 11.87 -10.35 10.47
CA ARG A 112 13.01 -10.95 9.74
C ARG A 112 12.78 -12.46 9.69
N ARG A 113 12.02 -12.95 8.70
CA ARG A 113 11.84 -14.39 8.51
C ARG A 113 13.13 -14.99 7.94
N SER A 114 13.77 -15.82 8.76
CA SER A 114 14.68 -16.87 8.31
C SER A 114 14.00 -17.70 7.23
N LEU A 115 14.68 -17.88 6.10
CA LEU A 115 14.21 -18.63 4.93
C LEU A 115 14.16 -20.13 5.27
N ALA A 116 13.06 -20.60 5.84
CA ALA A 116 12.72 -22.02 5.89
C ALA A 116 11.88 -22.40 4.65
N PRO A 117 12.01 -23.63 4.12
CA PRO A 117 11.39 -24.00 2.84
C PRO A 117 9.86 -24.11 2.95
N VAL A 118 9.17 -23.37 2.09
CA VAL A 118 7.70 -23.41 1.94
C VAL A 118 7.29 -24.74 1.30
N ARG A 119 6.43 -25.50 2.00
CA ARG A 119 5.83 -26.73 1.46
C ARG A 119 4.87 -26.40 0.31
N ARG A 120 4.88 -27.26 -0.71
CA ARG A 120 4.13 -27.17 -1.96
C ARG A 120 2.62 -27.01 -1.70
N ALA A 121 2.03 -25.94 -2.24
CA ALA A 121 0.57 -25.82 -2.35
C ALA A 121 0.12 -26.44 -3.70
N GLU A 122 -0.87 -27.33 -3.64
CA GLU A 122 -1.44 -27.98 -4.82
C GLU A 122 -2.26 -26.99 -5.68
N PRO A 123 -2.32 -27.15 -7.02
CA PRO A 123 -2.96 -26.20 -7.90
C PRO A 123 -4.48 -26.42 -7.96
N GLY A 124 -5.23 -25.68 -7.14
CA GLY A 124 -6.69 -25.70 -7.12
C GLY A 124 -7.31 -24.30 -7.18
N ASP A 125 -7.89 -23.98 -8.34
CA ASP A 125 -8.86 -22.90 -8.63
C ASP A 125 -8.36 -21.44 -8.71
N ARG A 126 -7.84 -21.07 -9.90
CA ARG A 126 -7.12 -19.82 -10.20
C ARG A 126 -7.99 -18.57 -10.49
N ASN A 127 -9.32 -18.60 -10.32
CA ASN A 127 -10.16 -17.52 -10.87
C ASN A 127 -11.32 -17.02 -9.99
N ARG A 128 -11.42 -17.42 -8.72
CA ARG A 128 -12.49 -16.94 -7.83
C ARG A 128 -12.24 -15.53 -7.27
N ASP A 129 -10.97 -15.18 -7.08
CA ASP A 129 -10.59 -13.93 -6.40
C ASP A 129 -10.58 -12.70 -7.32
N VAL A 130 -10.52 -12.90 -8.64
CA VAL A 130 -10.53 -11.80 -9.62
C VAL A 130 -11.89 -11.10 -9.64
N ARG A 131 -12.99 -11.85 -9.44
CA ARG A 131 -14.35 -11.30 -9.36
C ARG A 131 -14.66 -10.62 -8.03
N ALA A 132 -14.02 -11.06 -6.93
CA ALA A 132 -14.16 -10.40 -5.63
C ALA A 132 -13.56 -8.98 -5.66
N LEU A 133 -12.45 -8.78 -6.38
CA LEU A 133 -11.85 -7.46 -6.57
C LEU A 133 -12.63 -6.54 -7.53
N GLN A 134 -13.43 -7.09 -8.45
CA GLN A 134 -14.36 -6.28 -9.26
C GLN A 134 -15.51 -5.68 -8.44
N GLY A 135 -15.81 -6.24 -7.26
CA GLY A 135 -16.77 -5.67 -6.30
C GLY A 135 -16.22 -4.52 -5.45
N VAL A 136 -14.88 -4.40 -5.34
CA VAL A 136 -14.22 -3.24 -4.76
C VAL A 136 -14.10 -2.21 -5.87
N ALA A 137 -15.10 -1.33 -5.97
CA ALA A 137 -15.30 -0.38 -7.06
C ALA A 137 -14.06 0.46 -7.45
N VAL A 138 -13.21 -0.07 -8.34
CA VAL A 138 -12.14 0.65 -9.06
C VAL A 138 -12.74 1.69 -10.04
N GLY A 139 -14.04 1.61 -10.34
CA GLY A 139 -14.72 2.44 -11.34
C GLY A 139 -14.90 3.93 -11.02
N GLY A 140 -14.57 4.38 -9.80
CA GLY A 140 -14.69 5.78 -9.39
C GLY A 140 -13.41 6.60 -9.51
N VAL A 141 -12.23 6.00 -9.30
CA VAL A 141 -10.97 6.74 -9.12
C VAL A 141 -10.31 7.08 -10.47
N MET A 142 -10.57 6.30 -11.53
CA MET A 142 -9.89 6.51 -12.81
C MET A 142 -10.43 7.69 -13.65
N ARG A 143 -11.54 8.33 -13.23
CA ARG A 143 -12.18 9.41 -14.00
C ARG A 143 -11.82 10.84 -13.55
N SER A 144 -11.02 11.00 -12.49
CA SER A 144 -10.70 12.33 -11.92
C SER A 144 -9.20 12.65 -11.85
N ALA A 145 -8.34 11.82 -12.45
CA ALA A 145 -6.89 12.07 -12.58
C ALA A 145 -6.48 12.58 -13.98
N LEU A 146 -7.45 12.90 -14.84
CA LEU A 146 -7.25 13.43 -16.20
C LEU A 146 -8.16 14.64 -16.49
N GLY A 147 -8.57 15.38 -15.47
CA GLY A 147 -9.40 16.59 -15.61
C GLY A 147 -8.93 17.69 -14.68
#